data_AF-A0A2T0LPS9-F1
#
_entry.id   AF-A0A2T0LPS9-F1
#
_cell.length_a   1.000
_cell.length_b   1.000
_cell.length_c   1.000
_cell.angle_alpha   90.00
_cell.angle_beta   90.00
_cell.angle_gamma   90.00
#
_symmetry.space_group_name_H-M   'P 1'
#
loop_
_entity.id
_entity.type
_entity.pdbx_description
1 polymer ?
#
loop_
_entity_poly.entity_id
_entity_poly.type
_entity_poly.pdbx_seq_one_letter_code
_entity_poly.pdbx_strand_id
1 'polypeptide(L)'
;MLEVDPATGHSGHDRAKKSAPRATVTKLRLQLDHLAWLDGMAGASDAWLKGVPDSKIAHFAAEARALDAAEMRDYGEVKRIVLEACLLHQARVRARDDLVTMLCKRMNTMHNKARELLETIRAEQRQRNERMLAVLGDLLSAAKEVDLAAQTAPKAWTAVRRRHETGRAVLETIEVNGGLADLVAEHEALAAYHGDNYLPLLDRFYRSHRGLLLRLAGVLVLEPATSDRKLLDALEFVRANATRTSELIGDTYTAEEEVVDETTGEVSTVKVRRRVDVSFAPEAWRKVIADRRRPGKLVRRHFEICVFSCLADELVRGDVAAVGSEAYANW
;
A
#
# COMPACT_ATOMS: atom_id res chain seq x y z
N MET A 1 16.51 -15.59 29.70
CA MET A 1 15.06 -15.26 29.79
C MET A 1 14.69 -14.75 31.18
N LEU A 2 15.06 -15.45 32.25
CA LEU A 2 14.62 -15.13 33.63
C LEU A 2 15.52 -14.16 34.41
N GLU A 3 16.68 -13.80 33.85
CA GLU A 3 17.54 -12.76 34.43
C GLU A 3 16.87 -11.39 34.30
N VAL A 4 16.80 -10.66 35.41
CA VAL A 4 16.24 -9.32 35.48
C VAL A 4 17.35 -8.33 35.13
N ASP A 5 17.12 -7.52 34.11
CA ASP A 5 18.04 -6.44 33.76
C ASP A 5 18.00 -5.36 34.85
N PRO A 6 19.14 -5.06 35.52
CA PRO A 6 19.17 -4.07 36.60
C PRO A 6 18.83 -2.65 36.14
N ALA A 7 18.97 -2.32 34.85
CA ALA A 7 18.65 -1.00 34.31
C ALA A 7 17.16 -0.81 34.05
N THR A 8 16.46 -1.87 33.61
CA THR A 8 15.04 -1.81 33.24
C THR A 8 14.11 -2.42 34.28
N GLY A 9 14.64 -3.18 35.25
CA GLY A 9 13.87 -3.90 36.26
C GLY A 9 13.01 -5.03 35.69
N HIS A 10 13.22 -5.40 34.43
CA HIS A 10 12.41 -6.38 33.71
C HIS A 10 13.29 -7.49 33.15
N SER A 11 12.77 -8.71 33.17
CA SER A 11 13.40 -9.87 32.56
C SER A 11 13.02 -10.02 31.08
N GLY A 12 13.73 -10.91 30.37
CA GLY A 12 13.31 -11.36 29.04
C GLY A 12 11.91 -11.99 29.05
N HIS A 13 11.56 -12.70 30.12
CA HIS A 13 10.22 -13.26 30.35
C HIS A 13 9.15 -12.17 30.37
N ASP A 14 9.37 -11.08 31.11
CA ASP A 14 8.44 -9.94 31.15
C ASP A 14 8.32 -9.25 29.79
N ARG A 15 9.44 -9.17 29.05
CA ARG A 15 9.44 -8.62 27.69
C ARG A 15 8.62 -9.46 26.73
N ALA A 16 8.67 -10.79 26.80
CA ALA A 16 7.90 -11.71 25.94
C ALA A 16 6.38 -11.63 26.16
N LYS A 17 5.94 -11.13 27.32
CA LYS A 17 4.52 -10.96 27.63
C LYS A 17 3.90 -9.70 27.04
N LYS A 18 4.70 -8.73 26.59
CA LYS A 18 4.21 -7.42 26.13
C LYS A 18 3.36 -7.57 24.86
N SER A 19 2.20 -6.93 24.85
CA SER A 19 1.32 -6.85 23.67
C SER A 19 1.66 -5.63 22.79
N ALA A 20 1.24 -5.67 21.53
CA ALA A 20 1.50 -4.54 20.63
C ALA A 20 0.77 -3.26 21.08
N PRO A 21 1.47 -2.11 21.02
CA PRO A 21 0.86 -0.82 21.26
C PRO A 21 0.16 -0.27 20.00
N ARG A 22 -0.52 0.89 20.10
CA ARG A 22 -1.23 1.55 18.97
C ARG A 22 -0.43 1.56 17.66
N ALA A 23 -1.10 1.43 16.51
CA ALA A 23 -0.50 1.42 15.17
C ALA A 23 0.04 2.79 14.68
N THR A 24 1.19 3.22 15.23
CA THR A 24 1.96 4.37 14.74
C THR A 24 3.29 3.92 14.13
N VAL A 25 3.96 4.78 13.34
CA VAL A 25 5.28 4.49 12.74
C VAL A 25 6.29 4.02 13.79
N THR A 26 6.45 4.79 14.87
CA THR A 26 7.37 4.46 15.96
C THR A 26 7.04 3.13 16.61
N LYS A 27 5.75 2.89 16.86
CA LYS A 27 5.27 1.66 17.50
C LYS A 27 5.39 0.44 16.59
N LEU A 28 5.18 0.61 15.29
CA LEU A 28 5.39 -0.45 14.28
C LEU A 28 6.86 -0.87 14.23
N ARG A 29 7.78 0.11 14.31
CA ARG A 29 9.22 -0.19 14.43
C ARG A 29 9.51 -1.01 15.69
N LEU A 30 9.00 -0.57 16.84
CA LEU A 30 9.18 -1.30 18.09
C LEU A 30 8.61 -2.73 18.02
N GLN A 31 7.48 -2.93 17.36
CA GLN A 31 6.90 -4.25 17.17
C GLN A 31 7.75 -5.15 16.26
N LEU A 32 8.30 -4.60 15.17
CA LEU A 32 9.24 -5.33 14.31
C LEU A 32 10.52 -5.71 15.06
N ASP A 33 11.06 -4.81 15.89
CA ASP A 33 12.22 -5.08 16.73
C ASP A 33 11.90 -6.10 17.83
N HIS A 34 10.66 -6.11 18.34
CA HIS A 34 10.19 -7.11 19.28
C HIS A 34 10.08 -8.50 18.65
N LEU A 35 9.50 -8.62 17.45
CA LEU A 35 9.43 -9.89 16.74
C LEU A 35 10.84 -10.42 16.40
N ALA A 36 11.74 -9.56 15.91
CA ALA A 36 13.13 -9.97 15.64
C ALA A 36 13.85 -10.47 16.91
N TRP A 37 13.61 -9.82 18.05
CA TRP A 37 14.14 -10.29 19.34
C TRP A 37 13.51 -11.64 19.74
N LEU A 38 12.20 -11.81 19.59
CA LEU A 38 11.52 -13.08 19.87
C LEU A 38 12.07 -14.22 19.00
N ASP A 39 12.24 -13.99 17.68
CA ASP A 39 12.79 -14.98 16.76
C ASP A 39 14.23 -15.35 17.12
N GLY A 40 15.05 -14.38 17.53
CA GLY A 40 16.41 -14.63 18.01
C GLY A 40 16.47 -15.42 19.33
N MET A 41 15.51 -15.20 20.24
CA MET A 41 15.46 -15.90 21.54
C MET A 41 14.81 -17.28 21.45
N ALA A 42 13.84 -17.46 20.55
CA ALA A 42 13.06 -18.68 20.43
C ALA A 42 13.88 -19.87 19.90
N GLY A 43 15.00 -19.63 19.20
CA GLY A 43 15.85 -20.70 18.68
C GLY A 43 15.05 -21.75 17.89
N ALA A 44 15.26 -23.04 18.22
CA ALA A 44 14.55 -24.17 17.59
C ALA A 44 13.22 -24.53 18.28
N SER A 45 12.60 -23.63 19.05
CA SER A 45 11.37 -23.94 19.80
C SER A 45 10.22 -24.47 18.94
N ASP A 46 10.08 -24.01 17.68
CA ASP A 46 9.07 -24.55 16.77
C ASP A 46 9.33 -26.02 16.40
N ALA A 47 10.60 -26.43 16.35
CA ALA A 47 10.95 -27.83 16.13
C ALA A 47 10.62 -28.70 17.35
N TRP A 48 10.81 -28.17 18.56
CA TRP A 48 10.51 -28.88 19.81
C TRP A 48 9.02 -29.04 20.07
N LEU A 49 8.21 -28.07 19.64
CA LEU A 49 6.76 -28.08 19.80
C LEU A 49 6.04 -28.82 18.66
N LYS A 50 6.77 -29.31 17.66
CA LYS A 50 6.19 -30.06 16.54
C LYS A 50 5.44 -31.29 17.02
N GLY A 51 4.15 -31.37 16.68
CA GLY A 51 3.26 -32.47 17.08
C GLY A 51 2.59 -32.31 18.45
N VAL A 52 2.88 -31.22 19.17
CA VAL A 52 2.12 -30.85 20.37
C VAL A 52 0.83 -30.15 19.92
N PRO A 53 -0.35 -30.54 20.43
CA PRO A 53 -1.61 -29.84 20.11
C PRO A 53 -1.58 -28.37 20.51
N ASP A 54 -2.08 -27.48 19.64
CA ASP A 54 -2.09 -26.03 19.86
C ASP A 54 -2.77 -25.63 21.17
N SER A 55 -3.84 -26.35 21.56
CA SER A 55 -4.53 -26.12 22.84
C SER A 55 -3.64 -26.36 24.05
N LYS A 56 -2.70 -27.32 23.99
CA LYS A 56 -1.72 -27.55 25.07
C LYS A 56 -0.63 -26.49 25.06
N ILE A 57 -0.17 -26.06 23.88
CA ILE A 57 0.79 -24.96 23.75
C ILE A 57 0.19 -23.69 24.36
N ALA A 58 -1.04 -23.34 23.99
CA ALA A 58 -1.75 -22.19 24.53
C ALA A 58 -1.95 -22.28 26.05
N HIS A 59 -2.28 -23.46 26.57
CA HIS A 59 -2.42 -23.68 28.02
C HIS A 59 -1.11 -23.41 28.78
N PHE A 60 0.00 -24.02 28.35
CA PHE A 60 1.31 -23.80 28.98
C PHE A 60 1.82 -22.37 28.79
N ALA A 61 1.56 -21.75 27.65
CA ALA A 61 1.88 -20.35 27.42
C ALA A 61 1.07 -19.41 28.33
N ALA A 62 -0.16 -19.77 28.68
CA ALA A 62 -0.99 -19.02 29.63
C ALA A 62 -0.48 -19.19 31.07
N GLU A 63 -0.12 -20.42 31.47
CA GLU A 63 0.53 -20.70 32.76
C GLU A 63 1.82 -19.88 32.90
N ALA A 64 2.72 -19.96 31.91
CA ALA A 64 3.98 -19.20 31.89
C ALA A 64 3.75 -17.68 31.97
N ARG A 65 2.72 -17.16 31.27
CA ARG A 65 2.42 -15.73 31.26
C ARG A 65 1.97 -15.22 32.63
N ALA A 66 1.25 -16.03 33.40
CA ALA A 66 0.75 -15.68 34.74
C ALA A 66 1.87 -15.58 35.79
N LEU A 67 2.95 -16.34 35.61
CA LEU A 67 4.08 -16.42 36.55
C LEU A 67 5.11 -15.33 36.30
N ASP A 68 5.71 -14.74 37.32
CA ASP A 68 6.87 -13.86 37.18
C ASP A 68 8.20 -14.65 37.03
N ALA A 69 9.31 -13.93 36.86
CA ALA A 69 10.61 -14.58 36.64
C ALA A 69 11.18 -15.28 37.88
N ALA A 70 10.72 -14.94 39.09
CA ALA A 70 11.09 -15.61 40.32
C ALA A 70 10.27 -16.90 40.50
N GLU A 71 8.95 -16.83 40.31
CA GLU A 71 8.06 -17.99 40.35
C GLU A 71 8.43 -19.03 39.28
N MET A 72 8.84 -18.59 38.08
CA MET A 72 9.36 -19.48 37.04
C MET A 72 10.65 -20.21 37.44
N ARG A 73 11.44 -19.67 38.38
CA ARG A 73 12.67 -20.33 38.88
C ARG A 73 12.40 -21.43 39.88
N ASP A 74 11.24 -21.41 40.54
CA ASP A 74 10.85 -22.44 41.51
C ASP A 74 10.48 -23.77 40.83
N TYR A 75 10.18 -23.73 39.53
CA TYR A 75 9.95 -24.94 38.73
C TYR A 75 11.25 -25.65 38.35
N GLY A 76 11.17 -26.98 38.30
CA GLY A 76 12.24 -27.82 37.76
C GLY A 76 12.58 -27.48 36.30
N GLU A 77 13.84 -27.69 35.92
CA GLU A 77 14.41 -27.25 34.64
C GLU A 77 13.57 -27.64 33.43
N VAL A 78 13.11 -28.89 33.37
CA VAL A 78 12.31 -29.40 32.23
C VAL A 78 10.99 -28.64 32.09
N LYS A 79 10.21 -28.51 33.18
CA LYS A 79 8.92 -27.80 33.14
C LYS A 79 9.12 -26.33 32.79
N ARG A 80 10.16 -25.70 33.35
CA ARG A 80 10.53 -24.31 33.06
C ARG A 80 10.85 -24.08 31.58
N ILE A 81 11.62 -24.97 30.95
CA ILE A 81 11.94 -24.91 29.51
C ILE A 81 10.66 -25.03 28.67
N VAL A 82 9.76 -25.97 29.01
CA VAL A 82 8.49 -26.15 28.28
C VAL A 82 7.62 -24.90 28.36
N LEU A 83 7.45 -24.34 29.56
CA LEU A 83 6.67 -23.12 29.78
C LEU A 83 7.23 -21.93 28.99
N GLU A 84 8.55 -21.71 29.01
CA GLU A 84 9.21 -20.66 28.25
C GLU A 84 9.10 -20.85 26.73
N ALA A 85 9.29 -22.08 26.24
CA ALA A 85 9.16 -22.38 24.82
C ALA A 85 7.73 -22.12 24.32
N CYS A 86 6.71 -22.55 25.07
CA CYS A 86 5.31 -22.28 24.76
C CYS A 86 5.00 -20.77 24.82
N LEU A 87 5.51 -20.05 25.82
CA LEU A 87 5.34 -18.60 25.93
C LEU A 87 5.92 -17.87 24.72
N LEU A 88 7.17 -18.18 24.35
CA LEU A 88 7.87 -17.57 23.21
C LEU A 88 7.20 -17.90 21.88
N HIS A 89 6.71 -19.13 21.70
CA HIS A 89 5.92 -19.50 20.54
C HIS A 89 4.64 -18.65 20.45
N GLN A 90 3.82 -18.62 21.52
CA GLN A 90 2.59 -17.81 21.52
C GLN A 90 2.87 -16.30 21.37
N ALA A 91 3.97 -15.81 21.93
CA ALA A 91 4.37 -14.41 21.78
C ALA A 91 4.70 -14.06 20.32
N ARG A 92 5.39 -14.96 19.60
CA ARG A 92 5.69 -14.78 18.16
C ARG A 92 4.43 -14.81 17.31
N VAL A 93 3.52 -15.75 17.60
CA VAL A 93 2.21 -15.85 16.93
C VAL A 93 1.46 -14.53 17.06
N ARG A 94 1.28 -14.04 18.29
CA ARG A 94 0.62 -12.75 18.56
C ARG A 94 1.35 -11.59 17.92
N ALA A 95 2.69 -11.57 17.95
CA ALA A 95 3.46 -10.50 17.36
C ALA A 95 3.26 -10.41 15.84
N ARG A 96 3.09 -11.54 15.13
CA ARG A 96 2.75 -11.56 13.71
C ARG A 96 1.33 -11.06 13.44
N ASP A 97 0.35 -11.52 14.21
CA ASP A 97 -1.04 -11.01 14.12
C ASP A 97 -1.11 -9.50 14.34
N ASP A 98 -0.38 -9.01 15.35
CA ASP A 98 -0.29 -7.60 15.68
C ASP A 98 0.34 -6.79 14.52
N LEU A 99 1.41 -7.30 13.88
CA LEU A 99 2.05 -6.63 12.74
C LEU A 99 1.11 -6.54 11.54
N VAL A 100 0.37 -7.61 11.22
CA VAL A 100 -0.64 -7.60 10.16
C VAL A 100 -1.75 -6.60 10.50
N THR A 101 -2.27 -6.64 11.72
CA THR A 101 -3.29 -5.69 12.19
C THR A 101 -2.80 -4.24 12.08
N MET A 102 -1.55 -3.98 12.45
CA MET A 102 -0.94 -2.66 12.34
C MET A 102 -0.79 -2.23 10.88
N LEU A 103 -0.36 -3.12 9.97
CA LEU A 103 -0.31 -2.87 8.53
C LEU A 103 -1.68 -2.41 8.02
N CYS A 104 -2.74 -3.18 8.28
CA CYS A 104 -4.09 -2.87 7.81
C CYS A 104 -4.58 -1.52 8.36
N LYS A 105 -4.37 -1.26 9.66
CA LYS A 105 -4.70 0.03 10.29
C LYS A 105 -3.93 1.20 9.67
N ARG A 106 -2.64 1.00 9.34
CA ARG A 106 -1.80 2.03 8.72
C ARG A 106 -2.25 2.33 7.30
N MET A 107 -2.53 1.31 6.50
CA MET A 107 -3.06 1.47 5.15
C MET A 107 -4.37 2.24 5.20
N ASN A 108 -5.35 1.81 6.01
CA ASN A 108 -6.63 2.50 6.13
C ASN A 108 -6.48 3.98 6.55
N THR A 109 -5.58 4.26 7.50
CA THR A 109 -5.29 5.65 7.92
C THR A 109 -4.75 6.50 6.76
N MET A 110 -3.86 5.96 5.92
CA MET A 110 -3.34 6.70 4.76
C MET A 110 -4.41 6.95 3.71
N HIS A 111 -5.28 5.96 3.45
CA HIS A 111 -6.43 6.11 2.56
C HIS A 111 -7.41 7.19 3.06
N ASN A 112 -7.75 7.19 4.36
CA ASN A 112 -8.62 8.21 4.93
C ASN A 112 -8.02 9.61 4.80
N LYS A 113 -6.74 9.80 5.14
CA LYS A 113 -6.05 11.09 4.99
C LYS A 113 -5.96 11.56 3.54
N ALA A 114 -5.85 10.64 2.59
CA ALA A 114 -5.84 10.97 1.17
C ALA A 114 -7.22 11.41 0.67
N ARG A 115 -8.30 10.76 1.12
CA ARG A 115 -9.68 11.21 0.89
C ARG A 115 -9.95 12.58 1.52
N GLU A 116 -9.55 12.79 2.77
CA GLU A 116 -9.71 14.08 3.46
C GLU A 116 -9.04 15.24 2.72
N LEU A 117 -7.80 15.05 2.21
CA LEU A 117 -7.19 16.10 1.40
C LEU A 117 -7.88 16.25 0.05
N LEU A 118 -8.36 15.17 -0.58
CA LEU A 118 -9.09 15.31 -1.83
C LEU A 118 -10.30 16.23 -1.62
N GLU A 119 -10.99 16.11 -0.49
CA GLU A 119 -12.07 17.03 -0.12
C GLU A 119 -11.58 18.46 0.11
N THR A 120 -10.41 18.65 0.74
CA THR A 120 -9.80 19.99 0.88
C THR A 120 -9.44 20.60 -0.48
N ILE A 121 -8.79 19.84 -1.36
CA ILE A 121 -8.45 20.27 -2.72
C ILE A 121 -9.72 20.63 -3.48
N ARG A 122 -10.78 19.83 -3.37
CA ARG A 122 -12.08 20.11 -4.02
C ARG A 122 -12.73 21.39 -3.52
N ALA A 123 -12.68 21.63 -2.21
CA ALA A 123 -13.19 22.86 -1.62
C ALA A 123 -12.45 24.09 -2.16
N GLU A 124 -11.11 24.03 -2.27
CA GLU A 124 -10.29 25.09 -2.87
C GLU A 124 -10.53 25.23 -4.38
N GLN A 125 -10.71 24.12 -5.09
CA GLN A 125 -10.97 24.10 -6.54
C GLN A 125 -12.37 24.58 -6.90
N ARG A 126 -13.33 24.63 -5.96
CA ARG A 126 -14.68 25.14 -6.23
C ARG A 126 -14.65 26.57 -6.77
N GLN A 127 -13.82 27.43 -6.16
CA GLN A 127 -13.64 28.81 -6.62
C GLN A 127 -13.04 28.88 -8.04
N ARG A 128 -12.11 27.98 -8.36
CA ARG A 128 -11.51 27.89 -9.71
C ARG A 128 -12.50 27.38 -10.74
N ASN A 129 -13.35 26.41 -10.38
CA ASN A 129 -14.43 25.92 -11.23
C ASN A 129 -15.47 27.01 -11.52
N GLU A 130 -15.87 27.79 -10.51
CA GLU A 130 -16.78 28.92 -10.69
C GLU A 130 -16.17 29.97 -11.64
N ARG A 131 -14.87 30.27 -11.48
CA ARG A 131 -14.15 31.14 -12.41
C ARG A 131 -14.18 30.58 -13.83
N MET A 132 -13.83 29.31 -14.04
CA MET A 132 -13.82 28.67 -15.36
C MET A 132 -15.22 28.64 -16.00
N LEU A 133 -16.27 28.44 -15.20
CA LEU A 133 -17.67 28.52 -15.66
C LEU A 133 -18.06 29.95 -16.05
N ALA A 134 -17.57 30.96 -15.33
CA ALA A 134 -17.77 32.37 -15.70
C ALA A 134 -17.08 32.68 -17.04
N VAL A 135 -15.82 32.26 -17.23
CA VAL A 135 -15.11 32.41 -18.52
C VAL A 135 -15.88 31.72 -19.64
N LEU A 136 -16.38 30.50 -19.43
CA LEU A 136 -17.22 29.82 -20.41
C LEU A 136 -18.51 30.59 -20.70
N GLY A 137 -19.13 31.18 -19.68
CA GLY A 137 -20.29 32.05 -19.82
C GLY A 137 -20.01 33.29 -20.68
N ASP A 138 -18.85 33.92 -20.49
CA ASP A 138 -18.41 35.07 -21.29
C ASP A 138 -18.16 34.66 -22.74
N LEU A 139 -17.49 33.52 -22.97
CA LEU A 139 -17.24 32.98 -24.31
C LEU A 139 -18.55 32.67 -25.05
N LEU A 140 -19.51 32.04 -24.37
CA LEU A 140 -20.83 31.74 -24.93
C LEU A 140 -21.63 33.02 -25.20
N SER A 141 -21.49 34.04 -24.35
CA SER A 141 -22.15 35.34 -24.55
C SER A 141 -21.58 36.06 -25.77
N ALA A 142 -20.25 36.14 -25.88
CA ALA A 142 -19.57 36.71 -27.05
C ALA A 142 -19.94 35.97 -28.35
N ALA A 143 -19.99 34.64 -28.32
CA ALA A 143 -20.43 33.85 -29.47
C ALA A 143 -21.90 34.10 -29.83
N LYS A 144 -22.78 34.22 -28.83
CA LYS A 144 -24.21 34.49 -29.00
C LYS A 144 -24.48 35.87 -29.57
N GLU A 145 -23.75 36.90 -29.15
CA GLU A 145 -23.86 38.26 -29.70
C GLU A 145 -23.54 38.27 -31.20
N VAL A 146 -22.46 37.59 -31.60
CA VAL A 146 -22.07 37.46 -33.00
C VAL A 146 -23.12 36.66 -33.80
N ASP A 147 -23.66 35.59 -33.24
CA ASP A 147 -24.69 34.79 -33.91
C ASP A 147 -26.01 35.58 -34.08
N LEU A 148 -26.45 36.32 -33.06
CA LEU A 148 -27.63 37.18 -33.14
C LEU A 148 -27.44 38.31 -34.17
N ALA A 149 -26.25 38.91 -34.21
CA ALA A 149 -25.89 39.88 -35.24
C ALA A 149 -25.88 39.23 -36.64
N ALA A 150 -25.46 37.97 -36.78
CA ALA A 150 -25.50 37.25 -38.06
C ALA A 150 -26.94 36.94 -38.51
N GLN A 151 -27.82 36.56 -37.58
CA GLN A 151 -29.24 36.27 -37.86
C GLN A 151 -30.02 37.50 -38.34
N THR A 152 -29.69 38.68 -37.82
CA THR A 152 -30.32 39.97 -38.18
C THR A 152 -29.66 40.66 -39.38
N ALA A 153 -28.73 39.99 -40.08
CA ALA A 153 -27.97 40.59 -41.15
C ALA A 153 -28.79 40.75 -42.45
N PRO A 154 -28.75 41.91 -43.13
CA PRO A 154 -29.58 42.19 -44.30
C PRO A 154 -29.19 41.41 -45.57
N LYS A 155 -27.99 40.81 -45.64
CA LYS A 155 -27.51 40.03 -46.80
C LYS A 155 -26.89 38.70 -46.36
N ALA A 156 -27.06 37.64 -47.15
CA ALA A 156 -26.52 36.31 -46.84
C ALA A 156 -24.99 36.32 -46.60
N TRP A 157 -24.22 37.04 -47.42
CA TRP A 157 -22.77 37.13 -47.26
C TRP A 157 -22.36 37.87 -45.96
N THR A 158 -23.16 38.84 -45.50
CA THR A 158 -22.89 39.55 -44.24
C THR A 158 -23.12 38.66 -43.01
N ALA A 159 -24.09 37.74 -43.06
CA ALA A 159 -24.30 36.74 -42.02
C ALA A 159 -23.13 35.74 -41.93
N VAL A 160 -22.59 35.32 -43.09
CA VAL A 160 -21.41 34.44 -43.15
C VAL A 160 -20.18 35.14 -42.58
N ARG A 161 -19.92 36.40 -42.99
CA ARG A 161 -18.79 37.18 -42.47
C ARG A 161 -18.87 37.36 -40.95
N ARG A 162 -20.04 37.71 -40.42
CA ARG A 162 -20.26 37.84 -38.98
C ARG A 162 -19.99 36.54 -38.23
N ARG A 163 -20.46 35.38 -38.73
CA ARG A 163 -20.15 34.08 -38.10
C ARG A 163 -18.65 33.74 -38.10
N HIS A 164 -17.87 34.23 -39.06
CA HIS A 164 -16.40 34.11 -39.00
C HIS A 164 -15.76 34.98 -37.92
N GLU A 165 -16.41 36.05 -37.48
CA GLU A 165 -15.94 36.93 -36.40
C GLU A 165 -16.07 36.26 -35.02
N THR A 166 -16.84 35.16 -34.88
CA THR A 166 -16.96 34.40 -33.63
C THR A 166 -15.61 33.92 -33.11
N GLY A 167 -14.73 33.43 -34.00
CA GLY A 167 -13.39 32.98 -33.58
C GLY A 167 -12.54 34.13 -33.01
N ARG A 168 -12.71 35.34 -33.53
CA ARG A 168 -12.04 36.54 -33.01
C ARG A 168 -12.61 36.95 -31.66
N ALA A 169 -13.94 36.98 -31.53
CA ALA A 169 -14.60 37.31 -30.25
C ALA A 169 -14.20 36.33 -29.14
N VAL A 170 -14.15 35.02 -29.44
CA VAL A 170 -13.67 33.98 -28.53
C VAL A 170 -12.21 34.20 -28.10
N LEU A 171 -11.32 34.51 -29.03
CA LEU A 171 -9.91 34.78 -28.72
C LEU A 171 -9.73 36.06 -27.89
N GLU A 172 -10.48 37.13 -28.19
CA GLU A 172 -10.48 38.37 -27.41
C GLU A 172 -10.95 38.11 -25.97
N THR A 173 -12.02 37.32 -25.77
CA THR A 173 -12.50 36.93 -24.45
C THR A 173 -11.50 36.06 -23.69
N ILE A 174 -10.76 35.17 -24.37
CA ILE A 174 -9.68 34.38 -23.76
C ILE A 174 -8.56 35.29 -23.24
N GLU A 175 -8.12 36.26 -24.05
CA GLU A 175 -7.08 37.22 -23.64
C GLU A 175 -7.51 38.07 -22.44
N VAL A 176 -8.76 38.55 -22.42
CA VAL A 176 -9.32 39.29 -21.26
C VAL A 176 -9.30 38.45 -19.98
N ASN A 177 -9.40 37.13 -20.10
CA ASN A 177 -9.44 36.19 -18.98
C ASN A 177 -8.07 35.61 -18.57
N GLY A 178 -6.97 36.22 -19.00
CA GLY A 178 -5.61 35.81 -18.64
C GLY A 178 -4.88 34.98 -19.71
N GLY A 179 -5.51 34.79 -20.87
CA GLY A 179 -4.89 34.14 -22.02
C GLY A 179 -5.00 32.62 -22.01
N LEU A 180 -4.69 32.02 -23.17
CA LEU A 180 -4.90 30.59 -23.40
C LEU A 180 -4.01 29.71 -22.51
N ALA A 181 -2.76 30.12 -22.27
CA ALA A 181 -1.81 29.33 -21.48
C ALA A 181 -2.29 29.17 -20.03
N ASP A 182 -2.80 30.24 -19.43
CA ASP A 182 -3.31 30.24 -18.05
C ASP A 182 -4.59 29.41 -17.94
N LEU A 183 -5.51 29.53 -18.90
CA LEU A 183 -6.73 28.71 -18.93
C LEU A 183 -6.44 27.21 -19.14
N VAL A 184 -5.45 26.87 -19.96
CA VAL A 184 -4.99 25.48 -20.14
C VAL A 184 -4.37 24.96 -18.85
N ALA A 185 -3.52 25.74 -18.18
CA ALA A 185 -2.92 25.35 -16.90
C ALA A 185 -3.98 25.17 -15.80
N GLU A 186 -4.97 26.07 -15.71
CA GLU A 186 -6.11 25.93 -14.79
C GLU A 186 -6.93 24.68 -15.11
N HIS A 187 -7.20 24.38 -16.40
CA HIS A 187 -7.89 23.17 -16.82
C HIS A 187 -7.13 21.89 -16.44
N GLU A 188 -5.82 21.83 -16.69
CA GLU A 188 -4.99 20.68 -16.32
C GLU A 188 -4.95 20.46 -14.81
N ALA A 189 -4.87 21.55 -14.04
CA ALA A 189 -4.91 21.50 -12.57
C ALA A 189 -6.26 20.97 -12.04
N LEU A 190 -7.36 21.28 -12.72
CA LEU A 190 -8.68 20.72 -12.41
C LEU A 190 -8.80 19.25 -12.85
N ALA A 191 -8.28 18.89 -14.02
CA ALA A 191 -8.30 17.54 -14.58
C ALA A 191 -7.52 16.51 -13.74
N ALA A 192 -6.47 16.95 -13.02
CA ALA A 192 -5.59 16.08 -12.23
C ALA A 192 -6.29 15.22 -11.16
N TYR A 193 -7.49 15.61 -10.70
CA TYR A 193 -8.24 14.91 -9.64
C TYR A 193 -9.67 14.49 -10.04
N HIS A 194 -9.95 14.44 -11.34
CA HIS A 194 -11.25 13.98 -11.83
C HIS A 194 -11.55 12.52 -11.43
N GLY A 195 -12.80 12.25 -11.06
CA GLY A 195 -13.31 10.88 -10.83
C GLY A 195 -13.10 10.28 -9.43
N ASP A 196 -13.04 11.10 -8.38
CA ASP A 196 -12.86 10.64 -6.99
C ASP A 196 -11.55 9.90 -6.71
N ASN A 197 -10.56 10.14 -7.58
CA ASN A 197 -9.30 9.43 -7.54
C ASN A 197 -8.31 10.08 -6.56
N TYR A 198 -8.44 9.73 -5.28
CA TYR A 198 -7.51 10.15 -4.22
C TYR A 198 -6.17 9.37 -4.24
N LEU A 199 -6.05 8.32 -5.07
CA LEU A 199 -4.89 7.41 -5.03
C LEU A 199 -3.54 8.09 -5.30
N PRO A 200 -3.40 9.04 -6.26
CA PRO A 200 -2.15 9.78 -6.46
C PRO A 200 -1.70 10.56 -5.21
N LEU A 201 -2.65 10.94 -4.36
CA LEU A 201 -2.38 11.68 -3.13
C LEU A 201 -1.81 10.80 -2.01
N LEU A 202 -1.76 9.48 -2.16
CA LEU A 202 -1.23 8.58 -1.13
C LEU A 202 0.29 8.71 -0.96
N ASP A 203 1.04 9.13 -2.00
CA ASP A 203 2.51 9.21 -1.98
C ASP A 203 3.05 9.98 -0.76
N ARG A 204 2.44 11.13 -0.47
CA ARG A 204 2.87 12.00 0.64
C ARG A 204 2.71 11.38 2.02
N PHE A 205 1.72 10.51 2.20
CA PHE A 205 1.52 9.80 3.47
C PHE A 205 2.32 8.51 3.55
N TYR A 206 2.59 7.90 2.40
CA TYR A 206 3.37 6.67 2.31
C TYR A 206 4.85 6.89 2.61
N ARG A 207 5.43 8.03 2.24
CA ARG A 207 6.88 8.30 2.35
C ARG A 207 7.48 7.99 3.73
N SER A 208 6.79 8.36 4.81
CA SER A 208 7.26 8.12 6.18
C SER A 208 7.10 6.66 6.65
N HIS A 209 6.33 5.86 5.93
CA HIS A 209 6.02 4.46 6.24
C HIS A 209 6.80 3.47 5.36
N ARG A 210 7.20 3.88 4.15
CA ARG A 210 7.81 3.04 3.12
C ARG A 210 8.82 2.04 3.67
N GLY A 211 9.84 2.52 4.38
CA GLY A 211 10.90 1.65 4.91
C GLY A 211 10.40 0.60 5.90
N LEU A 212 9.41 0.94 6.73
CA LEU A 212 8.82 0.00 7.69
C LEU A 212 7.92 -1.03 7.00
N LEU A 213 7.14 -0.62 6.00
CA LEU A 213 6.27 -1.52 5.24
C LEU A 213 7.09 -2.52 4.43
N LEU A 214 8.18 -2.08 3.80
CA LEU A 214 9.13 -2.97 3.12
C LEU A 214 9.83 -3.92 4.09
N ARG A 215 10.23 -3.44 5.27
CA ARG A 215 10.80 -4.30 6.32
C ARG A 215 9.77 -5.33 6.80
N LEU A 216 8.52 -4.93 7.01
CA LEU A 216 7.43 -5.83 7.40
C LEU A 216 7.21 -6.94 6.36
N ALA A 217 7.15 -6.59 5.08
CA ALA A 217 7.06 -7.56 3.98
C ALA A 217 8.28 -8.48 3.85
N GLY A 218 9.42 -8.09 4.46
CA GLY A 218 10.61 -8.93 4.54
C GLY A 218 10.64 -9.88 5.73
N VAL A 219 9.90 -9.57 6.80
CA VAL A 219 9.87 -10.34 8.05
C VAL A 219 8.68 -11.30 8.09
N LEU A 220 7.53 -10.91 7.53
CA LEU A 220 6.38 -11.79 7.42
C LEU A 220 6.57 -12.79 6.29
N VAL A 221 6.39 -14.07 6.59
CA VAL A 221 6.26 -15.12 5.58
C VAL A 221 4.80 -15.15 5.17
N LEU A 222 4.53 -14.81 3.91
CA LEU A 222 3.19 -14.66 3.36
C LEU A 222 2.94 -15.77 2.33
N GLU A 223 1.81 -16.43 2.46
CA GLU A 223 1.41 -17.53 1.58
C GLU A 223 0.04 -17.24 0.95
N PRO A 224 -0.17 -17.60 -0.32
CA PRO A 224 -1.48 -17.48 -0.94
C PRO A 224 -2.40 -18.55 -0.35
N ALA A 225 -3.61 -18.16 0.07
CA ALA A 225 -4.65 -19.11 0.46
C ALA A 225 -5.44 -19.63 -0.76
N THR A 226 -5.25 -19.00 -1.91
CA THR A 226 -5.87 -19.36 -3.20
C THR A 226 -4.83 -19.72 -4.25
N SER A 227 -5.27 -20.12 -5.45
CA SER A 227 -4.35 -20.35 -6.58
C SER A 227 -3.79 -19.06 -7.20
N ASP A 228 -4.30 -17.88 -6.83
CA ASP A 228 -3.81 -16.61 -7.37
C ASP A 228 -2.58 -16.13 -6.59
N ARG A 229 -1.44 -16.04 -7.29
CA ARG A 229 -0.16 -15.57 -6.73
C ARG A 229 0.25 -14.17 -7.18
N LYS A 230 -0.55 -13.53 -8.04
CA LYS A 230 -0.16 -12.28 -8.72
C LYS A 230 0.22 -11.18 -7.74
N LEU A 231 -0.51 -11.05 -6.63
CA LEU A 231 -0.19 -10.05 -5.61
C LEU A 231 1.15 -10.34 -4.92
N LEU A 232 1.42 -11.60 -4.56
CA LEU A 232 2.67 -11.97 -3.89
C LEU A 232 3.86 -11.85 -4.84
N ASP A 233 3.70 -12.22 -6.10
CA ASP A 233 4.72 -12.01 -7.14
C ASP A 233 5.00 -10.49 -7.32
N ALA A 234 3.95 -9.67 -7.28
CA ALA A 234 4.08 -8.21 -7.30
C ALA A 234 4.77 -7.65 -6.04
N LEU A 235 4.53 -8.24 -4.87
CA LEU A 235 5.20 -7.89 -3.61
C LEU A 235 6.69 -8.26 -3.64
N GLU A 236 7.04 -9.42 -4.18
CA GLU A 236 8.43 -9.81 -4.42
C GLU A 236 9.10 -8.84 -5.40
N PHE A 237 8.42 -8.44 -6.46
CA PHE A 237 8.92 -7.43 -7.39
C PHE A 237 9.15 -6.07 -6.71
N VAL A 238 8.23 -5.64 -5.82
CA VAL A 238 8.42 -4.44 -4.97
C VAL A 238 9.68 -4.57 -4.13
N ARG A 239 9.88 -5.71 -3.45
CA ARG A 239 11.04 -5.97 -2.59
C ARG A 239 12.35 -5.96 -3.38
N ALA A 240 12.38 -6.61 -4.55
CA ALA A 240 13.54 -6.62 -5.44
C ALA A 240 13.94 -5.22 -5.91
N ASN A 241 12.99 -4.29 -6.00
CA ASN A 241 13.23 -2.90 -6.39
C ASN A 241 13.28 -1.92 -5.19
N ALA A 242 13.37 -2.42 -3.95
CA ALA A 242 13.26 -1.60 -2.73
C ALA A 242 14.32 -0.50 -2.59
N THR A 243 15.54 -0.75 -3.11
CA THR A 243 16.67 0.19 -3.06
C THR A 243 16.65 1.21 -4.20
N ARG A 244 15.80 1.03 -5.22
CA ARG A 244 15.74 1.96 -6.35
C ARG A 244 15.20 3.30 -5.91
N THR A 245 15.77 4.36 -6.48
CA THR A 245 15.40 5.75 -6.19
C THR A 245 14.59 6.38 -7.32
N SER A 246 14.67 5.84 -8.55
CA SER A 246 13.96 6.35 -9.72
C SER A 246 12.44 6.40 -9.50
N GLU A 247 11.79 7.41 -10.06
CA GLU A 247 10.33 7.55 -10.02
C GLU A 247 9.64 6.42 -10.79
N LEU A 248 10.22 6.04 -11.92
CA LEU A 248 9.75 4.96 -12.78
C LEU A 248 10.63 3.73 -12.65
N ILE A 249 10.00 2.56 -12.70
CA ILE A 249 10.66 1.25 -12.82
C ILE A 249 10.14 0.52 -14.05
N GLY A 250 10.92 -0.38 -14.63
CA GLY A 250 10.43 -1.26 -15.70
C GLY A 250 9.36 -2.21 -15.17
N ASP A 251 8.46 -2.68 -16.02
CA ASP A 251 7.45 -3.69 -15.68
C ASP A 251 7.97 -5.14 -15.85
N THR A 252 9.22 -5.32 -16.29
CA THR A 252 9.82 -6.64 -16.51
C THR A 252 10.79 -7.05 -15.41
N TYR A 253 10.79 -8.34 -15.07
CA TYR A 253 11.77 -8.99 -14.20
C TYR A 253 12.28 -10.30 -14.80
N THR A 254 13.40 -10.81 -14.27
CA THR A 254 13.94 -12.12 -14.62
C THR A 254 13.49 -13.12 -13.56
N ALA A 255 12.72 -14.11 -13.98
CA ALA A 255 12.35 -15.26 -13.17
C ALA A 255 13.28 -16.44 -13.51
N GLU A 256 13.57 -17.27 -12.52
CA GLU A 256 14.24 -18.56 -12.74
C GLU A 256 13.14 -19.63 -12.80
N GLU A 257 13.11 -20.39 -13.89
CA GLU A 257 12.14 -21.46 -14.11
C GLU A 257 12.87 -22.79 -14.24
N GLU A 258 12.36 -23.79 -13.54
CA GLU A 258 12.81 -25.17 -13.71
C GLU A 258 12.16 -25.75 -14.96
N VAL A 259 12.98 -26.03 -15.96
CA VAL A 259 12.59 -26.72 -17.18
C VAL A 259 13.04 -28.15 -17.05
N VAL A 260 12.09 -29.08 -17.10
CA VAL A 260 12.39 -30.52 -17.13
C VAL A 260 12.61 -30.89 -18.59
N ASP A 261 13.78 -31.43 -18.91
CA ASP A 261 14.02 -32.04 -20.20
C ASP A 261 13.14 -33.30 -20.31
N GLU A 262 12.14 -33.27 -21.19
CA GLU A 262 11.17 -34.37 -21.36
C GLU A 262 11.83 -35.69 -21.81
N THR A 263 13.04 -35.62 -22.36
CA THR A 263 13.79 -36.76 -22.89
C THR A 263 14.80 -37.33 -21.89
N THR A 264 15.45 -36.50 -21.10
CA THR A 264 16.48 -36.94 -20.13
C THR A 264 15.99 -36.92 -18.68
N GLY A 265 14.87 -36.25 -18.39
CA GLY A 265 14.35 -36.02 -17.05
C GLY A 265 15.19 -35.01 -16.24
N GLU A 266 16.15 -34.34 -16.87
CA GLU A 266 17.07 -33.43 -16.19
C GLU A 266 16.42 -32.06 -15.95
N VAL A 267 16.48 -31.58 -14.70
CA VAL A 267 15.92 -30.28 -14.32
C VAL A 267 16.98 -29.21 -14.55
N SER A 268 16.71 -28.33 -15.51
CA SER A 268 17.57 -27.20 -15.86
C SER A 268 16.92 -25.89 -15.42
N THR A 269 17.66 -25.01 -14.75
CA THR A 269 17.15 -23.68 -14.40
C THR A 269 17.40 -22.69 -15.54
N VAL A 270 16.32 -22.14 -16.11
CA VAL A 270 16.39 -21.15 -17.20
C VAL A 270 15.93 -19.77 -16.70
N LYS A 271 16.62 -18.72 -17.12
CA LYS A 271 16.23 -17.33 -16.83
C LYS A 271 15.23 -16.84 -17.88
N VAL A 272 13.99 -16.64 -17.46
CA VAL A 272 12.90 -16.15 -18.31
C VAL A 272 12.58 -14.71 -17.98
N ARG A 273 12.37 -13.89 -19.01
CA ARG A 273 11.93 -12.50 -18.84
C ARG A 273 10.40 -12.46 -18.75
N ARG A 274 9.87 -12.09 -17.59
CA ARG A 274 8.44 -11.93 -17.35
C ARG A 274 8.05 -10.48 -17.17
N ARG A 275 6.76 -10.18 -17.33
CA ARG A 275 6.14 -8.92 -16.92
C ARG A 275 5.38 -9.12 -15.62
N VAL A 276 5.37 -8.09 -14.78
CA VAL A 276 4.54 -8.06 -13.58
C VAL A 276 3.08 -7.97 -13.99
N ASP A 277 2.26 -8.91 -13.51
CA ASP A 277 0.81 -8.87 -13.70
C ASP A 277 0.19 -7.92 -12.67
N VAL A 278 -0.51 -6.89 -13.15
CA VAL A 278 -1.21 -5.90 -12.32
C VAL A 278 -2.73 -6.08 -12.33
N SER A 279 -3.23 -7.21 -12.83
CA SER A 279 -4.67 -7.51 -12.93
C SER A 279 -5.36 -7.72 -11.58
N PHE A 280 -4.59 -8.02 -10.52
CA PHE A 280 -5.09 -8.04 -9.14
C PHE A 280 -5.58 -6.66 -8.68
N ALA A 281 -5.03 -5.59 -9.26
CA ALA A 281 -5.33 -4.22 -8.84
C ALA A 281 -6.65 -3.70 -9.48
N PRO A 282 -7.49 -3.00 -8.69
CA PRO A 282 -8.65 -2.28 -9.21
C PRO A 282 -8.30 -1.35 -10.39
N GLU A 283 -9.27 -1.07 -11.26
CA GLU A 283 -9.05 -0.24 -12.45
C GLU A 283 -8.50 1.16 -12.13
N ALA A 284 -8.96 1.77 -11.03
CA ALA A 284 -8.45 3.06 -10.55
C ALA A 284 -6.94 3.01 -10.26
N TRP A 285 -6.47 1.93 -9.63
CA TRP A 285 -5.04 1.72 -9.38
C TRP A 285 -4.27 1.50 -10.68
N ARG A 286 -4.77 0.68 -11.60
CA ARG A 286 -4.13 0.42 -12.91
C ARG A 286 -3.88 1.70 -13.70
N LYS A 287 -4.78 2.69 -13.63
CA LYS A 287 -4.60 4.02 -14.26
C LYS A 287 -3.52 4.88 -13.60
N VAL A 288 -3.25 4.67 -12.31
CA VAL A 288 -2.31 5.49 -11.51
C VAL A 288 -0.91 4.89 -11.48
N ILE A 289 -0.79 3.56 -11.55
CA ILE A 289 0.49 2.85 -11.56
C ILE A 289 1.12 2.78 -12.96
N ALA A 290 0.32 2.69 -14.03
CA ALA A 290 0.81 2.59 -15.39
C ALA A 290 0.79 3.96 -16.08
N ASP A 291 1.95 4.44 -16.53
CA ASP A 291 2.03 5.66 -17.31
C ASP A 291 1.69 5.36 -18.78
N ARG A 292 0.52 5.82 -19.25
CA ARG A 292 0.07 5.66 -20.66
C ARG A 292 1.05 6.28 -21.66
N ARG A 293 1.84 7.28 -21.26
CA ARG A 293 2.83 7.94 -22.11
C ARG A 293 4.12 7.12 -22.23
N ARG A 294 4.33 6.15 -21.34
CA ARG A 294 5.57 5.36 -21.23
C ARG A 294 5.23 3.87 -21.04
N PRO A 295 4.82 3.17 -22.11
CA PRO A 295 4.48 1.75 -22.02
C PRO A 295 5.67 0.93 -21.50
N GLY A 296 5.39 -0.02 -20.61
CA GLY A 296 6.43 -0.84 -19.95
C GLY A 296 7.11 -0.18 -18.75
N LYS A 297 6.58 0.94 -18.24
CA LYS A 297 7.04 1.59 -17.02
C LYS A 297 5.92 1.68 -15.99
N LEU A 298 6.28 1.47 -14.73
CA LEU A 298 5.41 1.64 -13.57
C LEU A 298 5.88 2.83 -12.74
N VAL A 299 4.94 3.65 -12.25
CA VAL A 299 5.20 4.67 -11.24
C VAL A 299 5.47 3.96 -9.91
N ARG A 300 6.75 3.90 -9.53
CA ARG A 300 7.25 3.01 -8.47
C ARG A 300 6.48 3.17 -7.17
N ARG A 301 6.34 4.39 -6.66
CA ARG A 301 5.71 4.60 -5.35
C ARG A 301 4.21 4.30 -5.37
N HIS A 302 3.51 4.63 -6.46
CA HIS A 302 2.10 4.25 -6.61
C HIS A 302 1.95 2.74 -6.71
N PHE A 303 2.85 2.05 -7.40
CA PHE A 303 2.87 0.61 -7.48
C PHE A 303 3.14 -0.03 -6.10
N GLU A 304 4.14 0.45 -5.37
CA GLU A 304 4.41 0.02 -3.99
C GLU A 304 3.17 0.17 -3.10
N ILE A 305 2.52 1.35 -3.12
CA ILE A 305 1.31 1.60 -2.32
C ILE A 305 0.17 0.67 -2.75
N CYS A 306 -0.06 0.51 -4.06
CA CYS A 306 -1.08 -0.38 -4.61
C CYS A 306 -0.92 -1.81 -4.08
N VAL A 307 0.30 -2.36 -4.13
CA VAL A 307 0.59 -3.70 -3.62
C VAL A 307 0.31 -3.79 -2.12
N PHE A 308 0.75 -2.82 -1.32
CA PHE A 308 0.46 -2.83 0.13
C PHE A 308 -1.03 -2.64 0.46
N SER A 309 -1.78 -1.89 -0.36
CA SER A 309 -3.23 -1.73 -0.20
C SER A 309 -3.96 -3.03 -0.49
N CYS A 310 -3.65 -3.67 -1.62
CA CYS A 310 -4.22 -4.97 -1.97
C CYS A 310 -3.83 -6.05 -0.96
N LEU A 311 -2.59 -6.04 -0.46
CA LEU A 311 -2.13 -6.96 0.58
C LEU A 311 -2.91 -6.81 1.89
N ALA A 312 -3.16 -5.57 2.32
CA ALA A 312 -3.99 -5.33 3.50
C ALA A 312 -5.43 -5.84 3.31
N ASP A 313 -6.00 -5.68 2.13
CA ASP A 313 -7.35 -6.16 1.82
C ASP A 313 -7.41 -7.70 1.75
N GLU A 314 -6.45 -8.34 1.07
CA GLU A 314 -6.38 -9.81 0.93
C GLU A 314 -6.08 -10.50 2.27
N LEU A 315 -5.25 -9.91 3.14
CA LEU A 315 -5.04 -10.41 4.51
C LEU A 315 -6.32 -10.34 5.35
N VAL A 316 -7.14 -9.30 5.18
CA VAL A 316 -8.41 -9.18 5.91
C VAL A 316 -9.47 -10.14 5.36
N ARG A 317 -9.45 -10.42 4.05
CA ARG A 317 -10.35 -11.38 3.40
C ARG A 317 -9.95 -12.84 3.64
N GLY A 318 -8.69 -13.10 3.96
CA GLY A 318 -8.13 -14.44 4.08
C GLY A 318 -7.63 -15.03 2.75
N ASP A 319 -7.48 -14.22 1.70
CA ASP A 319 -6.92 -14.66 0.41
C ASP A 319 -5.39 -14.82 0.47
N VAL A 320 -4.76 -14.13 1.42
CA VAL A 320 -3.34 -14.26 1.80
C VAL A 320 -3.27 -14.57 3.29
N ALA A 321 -2.43 -15.53 3.65
CA ALA A 321 -2.16 -15.90 5.04
C ALA A 321 -0.75 -15.48 5.46
N ALA A 322 -0.59 -15.15 6.75
CA ALA A 322 0.69 -14.95 7.39
C ALA A 322 1.08 -16.21 8.16
N VAL A 323 2.18 -16.85 7.77
CA VAL A 323 2.63 -18.11 8.38
C VAL A 323 3.03 -17.88 9.83
N GLY A 324 2.62 -18.80 10.71
CA GLY A 324 2.90 -18.71 12.14
C GLY A 324 2.15 -17.58 12.84
N SER A 325 1.05 -17.11 12.25
CA SER A 325 0.03 -16.24 12.87
C SER A 325 -1.19 -17.10 13.25
N GLU A 326 -2.10 -16.57 14.07
CA GLU A 326 -3.33 -17.29 14.49
C GLU A 326 -4.56 -16.66 13.83
N ALA A 327 -4.68 -15.33 13.86
CA ALA A 327 -5.81 -14.62 13.29
C ALA A 327 -5.75 -14.50 11.75
N TYR A 328 -4.56 -14.63 11.17
CA TYR A 328 -4.30 -14.53 9.72
C TYR A 328 -3.68 -15.80 9.15
N ALA A 329 -3.93 -16.95 9.78
CA ALA A 329 -3.47 -18.25 9.29
C ALA A 329 -4.27 -18.69 8.04
N ASN A 330 -3.80 -19.75 7.37
CA ASN A 330 -4.56 -20.44 6.35
C ASN A 330 -5.43 -21.51 7.04
N TRP A 331 -6.74 -21.48 6.82
CA TRP A 331 -7.74 -22.32 7.50
C TRP A 331 -8.66 -23.00 6.49
#